data_AF-A0A7C5U2L0-F1
#
_entry.id   AF-A0A7C5U2L0-F1
#
_cell.length_a   1.000
_cell.length_b   1.000
_cell.length_c   1.000
_cell.angle_alpha   90.00
_cell.angle_beta   90.00
_cell.angle_gamma   90.00
#
_symmetry.space_group_name_H-M   'P 1'
#
loop_
_entity.id
_entity.type
_entity.pdbx_description
1 polymer ?
#
loop_
_entity_poly.entity_id
_entity_poly.type
_entity_poly.pdbx_seq_one_letter_code
_entity_poly.pdbx_strand_id
1 'polypeptide(L)'
;MFLVEVNSGRIKKLAELLSPHRNLLETLYRRDPQYVAVQGLLRARKCEETCILTLLNALVSYQLSMPGEQYWFIFARYFSENTSRDLYSLFESFLRTYSPRLLSQKLSRIKRVLSSELILELQRDPFKYCRNTAELARKLASVLETEDLSKTVLFAVKMYGYVCDLCGIKPEYVDLKIPLDFRNALIALASCIISIKGVNITSVNIYKYAKLLTSQKHSNLVQSALSELCRELKIPCIHLDTFTWLFTGIVIRSNCNFEKARSHLKEVLGVDLPRDLILELTRCWCTCSVS
;
A
#
# COMPACT_ATOMS: atom_id res chain seq x y z
N MET A 1 16.61 23.02 7.71
CA MET A 1 16.35 21.56 7.74
C MET A 1 15.13 21.35 8.62
N PHE A 2 14.05 20.70 8.16
CA PHE A 2 12.88 20.43 9.01
C PHE A 2 13.22 19.33 10.02
N LEU A 3 12.91 19.57 11.29
CA LEU A 3 12.98 18.52 12.33
C LEU A 3 11.62 17.84 12.40
N VAL A 4 11.60 16.54 12.10
CA VAL A 4 10.41 15.70 12.15
C VAL A 4 10.42 14.93 13.47
N GLU A 5 9.32 14.96 14.20
CA GLU A 5 9.19 14.35 15.53
C GLU A 5 8.09 13.29 15.51
N VAL A 6 8.29 12.22 16.29
CA VAL A 6 7.32 11.14 16.49
C VAL A 6 6.66 11.34 17.85
N ASN A 7 5.34 11.28 17.89
CA ASN A 7 4.58 11.38 19.13
C ASN A 7 4.12 9.98 19.59
N SER A 8 4.91 9.33 20.44
CA SER A 8 4.57 8.00 20.99
C SER A 8 3.30 7.99 21.83
N GLY A 9 2.96 9.10 22.50
CA GLY A 9 1.70 9.22 23.23
C GLY A 9 0.48 9.15 22.29
N ARG A 10 0.59 9.76 21.10
CA ARG A 10 -0.44 9.66 20.06
C ARG A 10 -0.54 8.25 19.48
N ILE A 11 0.59 7.56 19.30
CA ILE A 11 0.58 6.16 18.85
C ILE A 11 -0.22 5.29 19.83
N LYS A 12 0.07 5.38 21.14
CA LYS A 12 -0.66 4.62 22.17
C LYS A 12 -2.15 4.93 22.19
N LYS A 13 -2.52 6.21 22.21
CA LYS A 13 -3.93 6.62 22.18
C LYS A 13 -4.67 6.11 20.94
N LEU A 14 -4.06 6.18 19.76
CA LEU A 14 -4.68 5.66 18.54
C LEU A 14 -4.76 4.14 18.55
N ALA A 15 -3.76 3.46 19.11
CA ALA A 15 -3.79 2.01 19.28
C ALA A 15 -4.94 1.58 20.21
N GLU A 16 -5.17 2.29 21.32
CA GLU A 16 -6.31 2.05 22.21
C GLU A 16 -7.65 2.21 21.49
N LEU A 17 -7.82 3.28 20.71
CA LEU A 17 -9.06 3.56 19.97
C LEU A 17 -9.30 2.58 18.80
N LEU A 18 -8.23 2.11 18.16
CA LEU A 18 -8.31 1.17 17.03
C LEU A 18 -8.39 -0.30 17.48
N SER A 19 -7.95 -0.63 18.70
CA SER A 19 -7.90 -2.01 19.21
C SER A 19 -9.27 -2.73 19.17
N PRO A 20 -10.39 -2.10 19.55
CA PRO A 20 -11.72 -2.72 19.41
C PRO A 20 -12.10 -3.05 17.96
N HIS A 21 -11.45 -2.42 16.99
CA HIS A 21 -11.68 -2.58 15.55
C HIS A 21 -10.58 -3.43 14.88
N ARG A 22 -9.75 -4.16 15.62
CA ARG A 22 -8.66 -4.99 15.05
C ARG A 22 -9.13 -5.92 13.95
N ASN A 23 -10.19 -6.70 14.20
CA ASN A 23 -10.71 -7.66 13.23
C ASN A 23 -11.14 -6.99 11.92
N LEU A 24 -11.68 -5.77 12.01
CA LEU A 24 -11.97 -4.97 10.83
C LEU A 24 -10.68 -4.66 10.05
N LEU A 25 -9.64 -4.15 10.71
CA LEU A 25 -8.36 -3.84 10.06
C LEU A 25 -7.76 -5.07 9.37
N GLU A 26 -7.84 -6.23 10.02
CA GLU A 26 -7.30 -7.49 9.51
C GLU A 26 -8.09 -8.08 8.34
N THR A 27 -9.38 -7.74 8.19
CA THR A 27 -10.23 -8.28 7.10
C THR A 27 -10.41 -7.30 5.96
N LEU A 28 -10.09 -6.03 6.17
CA LEU A 28 -10.35 -4.95 5.20
C LEU A 28 -9.58 -5.13 3.88
N TYR A 29 -8.44 -5.82 3.89
CA TYR A 29 -7.65 -6.05 2.66
C TYR A 29 -8.44 -6.81 1.59
N ARG A 30 -9.42 -7.64 1.97
CA ARG A 30 -10.30 -8.33 1.02
C ARG A 30 -11.27 -7.39 0.29
N ARG A 31 -11.45 -6.18 0.82
CA ARG A 31 -12.23 -5.09 0.21
C ARG A 31 -11.36 -4.10 -0.57
N ASP A 32 -10.04 -4.28 -0.58
CA ASP A 32 -9.12 -3.47 -1.38
C ASP A 32 -9.44 -3.67 -2.89
N PRO A 33 -9.69 -2.60 -3.67
CA PRO A 33 -9.90 -2.72 -5.10
C PRO A 33 -8.80 -3.49 -5.83
N GLN A 34 -7.56 -3.44 -5.32
CA GLN A 34 -6.41 -4.14 -5.88
C GLN A 34 -6.49 -5.66 -5.58
N TYR A 35 -6.98 -6.04 -4.40
CA TYR A 35 -7.28 -7.44 -4.07
C TYR A 35 -8.39 -7.99 -4.98
N VAL A 36 -9.46 -7.21 -5.17
CA VAL A 36 -10.58 -7.57 -6.05
C VAL A 36 -10.12 -7.71 -7.50
N ALA A 37 -9.25 -6.82 -7.99
CA ALA A 37 -8.67 -6.93 -9.32
C ALA A 37 -7.83 -8.20 -9.50
N VAL A 38 -6.97 -8.53 -8.53
CA VAL A 38 -6.17 -9.78 -8.56
C VAL A 38 -7.08 -11.00 -8.48
N GLN A 39 -8.14 -10.97 -7.69
CA GLN A 39 -9.17 -12.03 -7.67
C GLN A 39 -9.81 -12.20 -9.06
N GLY A 40 -10.09 -11.11 -9.77
CA GLY A 40 -10.57 -11.13 -11.14
C GLY A 40 -9.61 -11.82 -12.10
N LEU A 41 -8.32 -11.49 -12.02
CA LEU A 41 -7.26 -12.14 -12.83
C LEU A 41 -7.20 -13.65 -12.55
N LEU A 42 -7.29 -14.05 -11.28
CA LEU A 42 -7.22 -15.46 -10.86
C LEU A 42 -8.40 -16.30 -11.38
N ARG A 43 -9.53 -15.68 -11.76
CA ARG A 43 -10.64 -16.42 -12.41
C ARG A 43 -10.29 -16.87 -13.82
N ALA A 44 -9.36 -16.19 -14.48
CA ALA A 44 -8.92 -16.51 -15.84
C ALA A 44 -7.56 -17.22 -15.89
N ARG A 45 -6.81 -17.23 -14.78
CA ARG A 45 -5.41 -17.67 -14.70
C ARG A 45 -5.18 -18.63 -13.55
N LYS A 46 -4.16 -19.47 -13.68
CA LYS A 46 -3.75 -20.30 -12.54
C LYS A 46 -3.02 -19.46 -11.49
N CYS A 47 -2.88 -20.00 -10.28
CA CYS A 47 -2.20 -19.33 -9.18
C CYS A 47 -0.74 -18.98 -9.52
N GLU A 48 -0.03 -19.89 -10.18
CA GLU A 48 1.36 -19.72 -10.63
C GLU A 48 1.51 -18.48 -11.51
N GLU A 49 0.65 -18.36 -12.53
CA GLU A 49 0.67 -17.25 -13.48
C GLU A 49 0.26 -15.94 -12.80
N THR A 50 -0.82 -15.98 -12.03
CA THR A 50 -1.35 -14.81 -11.29
C THR A 50 -0.30 -14.23 -10.36
N CYS A 51 0.47 -15.09 -9.68
CA CYS A 51 1.56 -14.71 -8.79
C CYS A 51 2.62 -13.88 -9.51
N ILE A 52 3.17 -14.41 -10.60
CA ILE A 52 4.22 -13.75 -11.39
C ILE A 52 3.71 -12.44 -11.99
N LEU A 53 2.54 -12.46 -12.61
CA LEU A 53 1.95 -11.28 -13.24
C LEU A 53 1.70 -10.17 -12.22
N THR A 54 1.11 -10.51 -11.08
CA THR A 54 0.82 -9.56 -9.99
C THR A 54 2.10 -8.95 -9.44
N LEU A 55 3.14 -9.76 -9.22
CA LEU A 55 4.41 -9.29 -8.72
C LEU A 55 5.08 -8.30 -9.70
N LEU A 56 5.17 -8.67 -10.97
CA LEU A 56 5.74 -7.81 -12.02
C LEU A 56 4.97 -6.51 -12.16
N ASN A 57 3.63 -6.56 -12.16
CA ASN A 57 2.78 -5.38 -12.25
C ASN A 57 2.96 -4.44 -11.04
N ALA A 58 3.02 -4.98 -9.83
CA ALA A 58 3.23 -4.19 -8.63
C ALA A 58 4.58 -3.45 -8.64
N LEU A 59 5.64 -4.08 -9.16
CA LEU A 59 6.97 -3.48 -9.27
C LEU A 59 7.05 -2.28 -10.21
N VAL A 60 6.07 -2.14 -11.12
CA VAL A 60 5.95 -1.03 -12.08
C VAL A 60 4.74 -0.13 -11.81
N SER A 61 4.03 -0.35 -10.69
CA SER A 61 2.86 0.42 -10.25
C SER A 61 3.24 1.77 -9.62
N TYR A 62 4.04 2.59 -10.31
CA TYR A 62 4.45 3.92 -9.88
C TYR A 62 4.39 4.93 -11.01
N GLN A 63 4.21 6.21 -10.64
CA GLN A 63 4.07 7.31 -11.61
C GLN A 63 2.99 7.01 -12.67
N LEU A 64 1.86 6.46 -12.22
CA LEU A 64 0.74 6.09 -13.07
C LEU A 64 0.11 7.33 -13.73
N SER A 65 -0.47 7.16 -14.91
CA SER A 65 -1.25 8.18 -15.63
C SER A 65 -2.73 8.21 -15.21
N MET A 66 -3.14 7.30 -14.34
CA MET A 66 -4.51 7.11 -13.87
C MET A 66 -4.53 6.70 -12.38
N PRO A 67 -5.69 6.70 -11.71
CA PRO A 67 -5.83 6.16 -10.36
C PRO A 67 -5.34 4.70 -10.28
N GLY A 68 -4.70 4.33 -9.16
CA GLY A 68 -4.13 3.00 -8.99
C GLY A 68 -5.20 1.90 -9.05
N GLU A 69 -6.38 2.19 -8.51
CA GLU A 69 -7.57 1.33 -8.55
C GLU A 69 -7.93 0.95 -9.98
N GLN A 70 -8.05 1.97 -10.85
CA GLN A 70 -8.39 1.78 -12.25
C GLN A 70 -7.29 1.02 -12.99
N TYR A 71 -6.01 1.33 -12.70
CA TYR A 71 -4.87 0.65 -13.29
C TYR A 71 -4.89 -0.85 -13.00
N TRP A 72 -5.14 -1.25 -11.75
CA TRP A 72 -5.19 -2.67 -11.37
C TRP A 72 -6.36 -3.42 -12.02
N PHE A 73 -7.53 -2.79 -12.18
CA PHE A 73 -8.64 -3.40 -12.94
C PHE A 73 -8.30 -3.58 -14.42
N ILE A 74 -7.66 -2.58 -15.05
CA ILE A 74 -7.23 -2.69 -16.45
C ILE A 74 -6.15 -3.76 -16.61
N PHE A 75 -5.20 -3.86 -15.68
CA PHE A 75 -4.23 -4.94 -15.61
C PHE A 75 -4.93 -6.31 -15.56
N ALA A 76 -5.84 -6.51 -14.62
CA ALA A 76 -6.53 -7.78 -14.46
C ALA A 76 -7.29 -8.17 -15.74
N ARG A 77 -8.01 -7.24 -16.37
CA ARG A 77 -8.73 -7.48 -17.62
C ARG A 77 -7.76 -7.82 -18.77
N TYR A 78 -6.75 -6.98 -19.00
CA TYR A 78 -5.79 -7.15 -20.09
C TYR A 78 -5.09 -8.51 -20.00
N PHE A 79 -4.57 -8.86 -18.82
CA PHE A 79 -3.89 -10.14 -18.63
C PHE A 79 -4.83 -11.33 -18.48
N SER A 80 -6.15 -11.14 -18.29
CA SER A 80 -7.12 -12.23 -18.44
C SER A 80 -7.33 -12.60 -19.91
N GLU A 81 -7.30 -11.62 -20.80
CA GLU A 81 -7.58 -11.80 -22.24
C GLU A 81 -6.34 -12.17 -23.06
N ASN A 82 -5.13 -11.83 -22.60
CA ASN A 82 -3.90 -11.96 -23.38
C ASN A 82 -2.93 -13.01 -22.82
N THR A 83 -2.92 -14.21 -23.40
CA THR A 83 -2.09 -15.36 -22.96
C THR A 83 -0.82 -15.49 -23.81
N SER A 84 0.24 -14.74 -23.50
CA SER A 84 1.55 -14.90 -24.14
C SER A 84 2.57 -15.51 -23.18
N ARG A 85 3.46 -16.37 -23.69
CA ARG A 85 4.64 -16.86 -22.94
C ARG A 85 5.73 -15.80 -22.85
N ASP A 86 5.78 -14.87 -23.79
CA ASP A 86 6.71 -13.73 -23.73
C ASP A 86 6.11 -12.63 -22.84
N LEU A 87 6.39 -12.75 -21.55
CA LEU A 87 5.94 -11.78 -20.55
C LEU A 87 6.53 -10.40 -20.76
N TYR A 88 7.76 -10.29 -21.28
CA TYR A 88 8.39 -8.98 -21.48
C TYR A 88 7.63 -8.19 -22.56
N SER A 89 7.39 -8.80 -23.72
CA SER A 89 6.64 -8.17 -24.80
C SER A 89 5.21 -7.85 -24.39
N LEU A 90 4.56 -8.74 -23.63
CA LEU A 90 3.21 -8.53 -23.13
C LEU A 90 3.12 -7.32 -22.18
N PHE A 91 4.07 -7.21 -21.24
CA PHE A 91 4.17 -6.03 -20.38
C PHE A 91 4.56 -4.77 -21.15
N GLU A 92 5.39 -4.87 -22.18
CA GLU A 92 5.74 -3.73 -23.03
C GLU A 92 4.50 -3.16 -23.73
N SER A 93 3.70 -4.01 -24.38
CA SER A 93 2.44 -3.60 -25.00
C SER A 93 1.47 -3.00 -23.97
N PHE A 94 1.31 -3.63 -22.81
CA PHE A 94 0.46 -3.13 -21.73
C PHE A 94 0.89 -1.75 -21.23
N LEU A 95 2.17 -1.59 -20.89
CA LEU A 95 2.70 -0.36 -20.29
C LEU A 95 2.72 0.81 -21.28
N ARG A 96 3.02 0.56 -22.57
CA ARG A 96 2.96 1.59 -23.61
C ARG A 96 1.58 2.23 -23.70
N THR A 97 0.53 1.42 -23.55
CA THR A 97 -0.86 1.88 -23.65
C THR A 97 -1.34 2.52 -22.35
N TYR A 98 -1.14 1.86 -21.21
CA TYR A 98 -1.84 2.21 -19.96
C TYR A 98 -0.96 2.89 -18.91
N SER A 99 0.37 2.86 -19.04
CA SER A 99 1.28 3.44 -18.05
C SER A 99 2.63 3.91 -18.66
N PRO A 100 2.60 4.76 -19.71
CA PRO A 100 3.78 5.06 -20.53
C PRO A 100 4.83 5.95 -19.83
N ARG A 101 4.51 6.57 -18.71
CA ARG A 101 5.46 7.37 -17.94
C ARG A 101 6.57 6.48 -17.38
N LEU A 102 7.82 6.91 -17.57
CA LEU A 102 9.02 6.16 -17.16
C LEU A 102 9.06 4.73 -17.71
N LEU A 103 8.56 4.54 -18.94
CA LEU A 103 8.43 3.23 -19.57
C LEU A 103 9.75 2.46 -19.60
N SER A 104 10.85 3.09 -19.99
CA SER A 104 12.16 2.42 -20.07
C SER A 104 12.62 1.93 -18.70
N GLN A 105 12.41 2.71 -17.64
CA GLN A 105 12.75 2.29 -16.28
C GLN A 105 11.86 1.13 -15.81
N LYS A 106 10.55 1.18 -16.11
CA LYS A 106 9.62 0.10 -15.76
C LYS A 106 9.97 -1.21 -16.48
N LEU A 107 10.25 -1.14 -17.78
CA LEU A 107 10.67 -2.30 -18.57
C LEU A 107 12.02 -2.85 -18.12
N SER A 108 12.97 -1.99 -17.73
CA SER A 108 14.23 -2.43 -17.14
C SER A 108 14.03 -3.23 -15.87
N ARG A 109 13.13 -2.80 -14.97
CA ARG A 109 12.78 -3.56 -13.75
C ARG A 109 12.17 -4.92 -14.06
N ILE A 110 11.24 -4.98 -15.02
CA ILE A 110 10.64 -6.24 -15.47
C ILE A 110 11.71 -7.17 -16.03
N LYS A 111 12.57 -6.67 -16.94
CA LYS A 111 13.67 -7.44 -17.53
C LYS A 111 14.58 -8.02 -16.44
N ARG A 112 14.99 -7.21 -15.46
CA ARG A 112 15.85 -7.67 -14.36
C ARG A 112 15.23 -8.82 -13.58
N VAL A 113 13.94 -8.74 -13.25
CA VAL A 113 13.24 -9.82 -12.54
C VAL A 113 13.10 -11.06 -13.40
N LEU A 114 12.68 -10.91 -14.67
CA LEU A 114 12.54 -12.02 -15.61
C LEU A 114 13.87 -12.73 -15.92
N SER A 115 15.01 -12.05 -15.75
CA SER A 115 16.35 -12.63 -15.93
C SER A 115 17.00 -13.10 -14.61
N SER A 116 16.29 -13.04 -13.48
CA SER A 116 16.85 -13.38 -12.17
C SER A 116 16.54 -14.82 -11.73
N GLU A 117 17.32 -15.37 -10.80
CA GLU A 117 17.00 -16.66 -10.18
C GLU A 117 15.65 -16.64 -9.45
N LEU A 118 15.23 -15.48 -8.93
CA LEU A 118 13.95 -15.33 -8.24
C LEU A 118 12.76 -15.74 -9.11
N ILE A 119 12.77 -15.45 -10.43
CA ILE A 119 11.66 -15.87 -11.28
C ILE A 119 11.63 -17.38 -11.46
N LEU A 120 12.79 -18.04 -11.52
CA LEU A 120 12.89 -19.49 -11.64
C LEU A 120 12.39 -20.18 -10.36
N GLU A 121 12.71 -19.60 -9.19
CA GLU A 121 12.18 -20.06 -7.91
C GLU A 121 10.65 -19.98 -7.87
N LEU A 122 10.08 -18.83 -8.26
CA LEU A 122 8.64 -18.61 -8.28
C LEU A 122 7.91 -19.44 -9.36
N GLN A 123 8.58 -19.78 -10.45
CA GLN A 123 8.01 -20.68 -11.47
C GLN A 123 7.96 -22.13 -10.99
N ARG A 124 8.95 -22.57 -10.20
CA ARG A 124 8.98 -23.90 -9.61
C ARG A 124 8.02 -24.02 -8.42
N ASP A 125 8.00 -23.01 -7.56
CA ASP A 125 7.14 -22.92 -6.39
C ASP A 125 6.65 -21.46 -6.22
N PRO A 126 5.46 -21.11 -6.73
CA PRO A 126 4.95 -19.74 -6.66
C PRO A 126 4.67 -19.30 -5.22
N PHE A 127 4.52 -20.24 -4.28
CA PHE A 127 4.14 -19.98 -2.91
C PHE A 127 5.30 -20.07 -1.92
N LYS A 128 6.52 -20.29 -2.42
CA LYS A 128 7.76 -20.40 -1.63
C LYS A 128 7.88 -19.36 -0.53
N TYR A 129 7.45 -18.12 -0.81
CA TYR A 129 7.61 -16.99 0.10
C TYR A 129 6.33 -16.57 0.83
N CYS A 130 5.21 -17.28 0.67
CA CYS A 130 3.96 -16.91 1.35
C CYS A 130 4.13 -16.88 2.88
N ARG A 131 4.91 -17.80 3.44
CA ARG A 131 5.21 -17.85 4.89
C ARG A 131 6.48 -17.10 5.31
N ASN A 132 7.16 -16.43 4.37
CA ASN A 132 8.34 -15.62 4.67
C ASN A 132 8.43 -14.44 3.69
N THR A 133 7.44 -13.54 3.76
CA THR A 133 7.34 -12.43 2.80
C THR A 133 8.49 -11.42 2.93
N ALA A 134 9.14 -11.33 4.10
CA ALA A 134 10.34 -10.53 4.32
C ALA A 134 11.54 -11.05 3.48
N GLU A 135 11.65 -12.36 3.26
CA GLU A 135 12.67 -12.92 2.38
C GLU A 135 12.44 -12.53 0.92
N LEU A 136 11.18 -12.56 0.46
CA LEU A 136 10.83 -12.06 -0.87
C LEU A 136 11.20 -10.59 -1.03
N ALA A 137 10.95 -9.75 -0.02
CA ALA A 137 11.35 -8.35 -0.03
C ALA A 137 12.86 -8.19 -0.25
N ARG A 138 13.69 -8.91 0.52
CA ARG A 138 15.15 -8.87 0.40
C ARG A 138 15.64 -9.36 -0.97
N LYS A 139 15.06 -10.44 -1.50
CA LYS A 139 15.40 -10.95 -2.84
C LYS A 139 15.04 -9.96 -3.94
N LEU A 140 13.84 -9.38 -3.90
CA LEU A 140 13.42 -8.35 -4.86
C LEU A 140 14.34 -7.13 -4.80
N ALA A 141 14.68 -6.67 -3.60
CA ALA A 141 15.57 -5.54 -3.39
C ALA A 141 16.96 -5.77 -3.98
N SER A 142 17.52 -6.97 -3.77
CA SER A 142 18.78 -7.40 -4.38
C SER A 142 18.69 -7.44 -5.91
N VAL A 143 17.65 -8.09 -6.47
CA VAL A 143 17.43 -8.18 -7.94
C VAL A 143 17.27 -6.79 -8.57
N LEU A 144 16.74 -5.82 -7.84
CA LEU A 144 16.45 -4.47 -8.32
C LEU A 144 17.49 -3.43 -7.89
N GLU A 145 18.56 -3.83 -7.17
CA GLU A 145 19.59 -2.95 -6.59
C GLU A 145 18.97 -1.74 -5.89
N THR A 146 17.97 -2.00 -5.07
CA THR A 146 17.26 -0.98 -4.30
C THR A 146 17.18 -1.40 -2.84
N GLU A 147 16.76 -0.48 -1.98
CA GLU A 147 16.53 -0.80 -0.58
C GLU A 147 15.31 -1.73 -0.44
N ASP A 148 15.41 -2.69 0.48
CA ASP A 148 14.35 -3.63 0.84
C ASP A 148 13.13 -2.94 1.46
N LEU A 149 13.34 -1.80 2.10
CA LEU A 149 12.29 -0.93 2.63
C LEU A 149 11.70 0.05 1.61
N SER A 150 12.11 -0.03 0.35
CA SER A 150 11.53 0.82 -0.69
C SER A 150 10.04 0.52 -0.86
N LYS A 151 9.22 1.57 -0.97
CA LYS A 151 7.77 1.44 -1.07
C LYS A 151 7.32 0.48 -2.19
N THR A 152 8.04 0.45 -3.31
CA THR A 152 7.70 -0.37 -4.46
C THR A 152 7.97 -1.85 -4.20
N VAL A 153 9.04 -2.19 -3.48
CA VAL A 153 9.32 -3.58 -3.06
C VAL A 153 8.28 -4.04 -2.04
N LEU A 154 8.05 -3.26 -0.99
CA LEU A 154 7.06 -3.59 0.05
C LEU A 154 5.65 -3.70 -0.55
N PHE A 155 5.30 -2.84 -1.51
CA PHE A 155 4.03 -2.91 -2.23
C PHE A 155 3.93 -4.18 -3.09
N ALA A 156 5.00 -4.56 -3.79
CA ALA A 156 5.00 -5.81 -4.55
C ALA A 156 4.83 -7.05 -3.66
N VAL A 157 5.45 -7.04 -2.47
CA VAL A 157 5.30 -8.11 -1.48
C VAL A 157 3.88 -8.16 -0.90
N LYS A 158 3.26 -6.99 -0.64
CA LYS A 158 1.84 -6.90 -0.27
C LYS A 158 0.97 -7.59 -1.32
N MET A 159 1.15 -7.22 -2.59
CA MET A 159 0.37 -7.75 -3.70
C MET A 159 0.61 -9.25 -3.93
N TYR A 160 1.83 -9.73 -3.73
CA TYR A 160 2.13 -11.16 -3.71
C TYR A 160 1.36 -11.89 -2.61
N GLY A 161 1.31 -11.34 -1.40
CA GLY A 161 0.54 -11.94 -0.31
C GLY A 161 -0.97 -11.94 -0.55
N TYR A 162 -1.52 -11.00 -1.33
CA TYR A 162 -2.91 -11.09 -1.80
C TYR A 162 -3.14 -12.33 -2.67
N VAL A 163 -2.18 -12.68 -3.55
CA VAL A 163 -2.24 -13.91 -4.35
C VAL A 163 -2.17 -15.14 -3.45
N CYS A 164 -1.29 -15.14 -2.43
CA CYS A 164 -1.22 -16.23 -1.45
C CYS A 164 -2.59 -16.49 -0.79
N ASP A 165 -3.23 -15.46 -0.22
CA ASP A 165 -4.55 -15.61 0.43
C ASP A 165 -5.62 -16.11 -0.55
N LEU A 166 -5.67 -15.53 -1.76
CA LEU A 166 -6.60 -15.95 -2.81
C LEU A 166 -6.41 -17.41 -3.25
N CYS A 167 -5.18 -17.92 -3.19
CA CYS A 167 -4.83 -19.30 -3.48
C CYS A 167 -4.89 -20.22 -2.26
N GLY A 168 -5.46 -19.76 -1.13
CA GLY A 168 -5.71 -20.58 0.06
C GLY A 168 -4.52 -20.70 1.02
N ILE A 169 -3.46 -19.92 0.82
CA ILE A 169 -2.27 -19.94 1.68
C ILE A 169 -2.22 -18.63 2.47
N LYS A 170 -2.40 -18.72 3.79
CA LYS A 170 -2.31 -17.55 4.67
C LYS A 170 -0.90 -16.94 4.60
N PRO A 171 -0.75 -15.68 4.13
CA PRO A 171 0.55 -15.03 4.08
C PRO A 171 1.03 -14.61 5.48
N GLU A 172 2.34 -14.69 5.70
CA GLU A 172 3.00 -14.24 6.92
C GLU A 172 3.83 -12.99 6.63
N TYR A 173 3.40 -11.87 7.20
CA TYR A 173 3.99 -10.54 7.02
C TYR A 173 4.87 -10.11 8.20
N VAL A 174 5.58 -11.08 8.81
CA VAL A 174 6.47 -10.81 9.93
C VAL A 174 7.57 -9.83 9.51
N ASP A 175 7.81 -8.82 10.34
CA ASP A 175 8.82 -7.76 10.14
C ASP A 175 8.69 -6.93 8.85
N LEU A 176 7.58 -7.05 8.11
CA LEU A 176 7.35 -6.27 6.91
C LEU A 176 6.82 -4.87 7.27
N LYS A 177 7.58 -3.83 6.87
CA LYS A 177 7.16 -2.44 7.06
C LYS A 177 6.05 -2.04 6.08
N ILE A 178 5.38 -0.94 6.39
CA ILE A 178 4.37 -0.34 5.53
C ILE A 178 4.99 0.18 4.21
N PRO A 179 4.38 -0.06 3.03
CA PRO A 179 4.83 0.51 1.76
C PRO A 179 4.54 2.02 1.68
N LEU A 180 5.28 2.81 2.46
CA LEU A 180 4.99 4.22 2.72
C LEU A 180 4.77 5.03 1.44
N ASP A 181 3.52 5.44 1.25
CA ASP A 181 3.07 6.33 0.20
C ASP A 181 2.56 7.67 0.76
N PHE A 182 2.02 8.49 -0.14
CA PHE A 182 1.46 9.79 0.21
C PHE A 182 0.30 9.69 1.23
N ARG A 183 -0.60 8.71 1.08
CA ARG A 183 -1.76 8.53 1.96
C ARG A 183 -1.33 8.07 3.35
N ASN A 184 -0.36 7.15 3.45
CA ASN A 184 0.19 6.74 4.74
C ASN A 184 0.88 7.92 5.46
N ALA A 185 1.67 8.73 4.73
CA ALA A 185 2.32 9.91 5.29
C ALA A 185 1.29 10.99 5.71
N LEU A 186 0.24 11.16 4.92
CA LEU A 186 -0.84 12.10 5.22
C LEU A 186 -1.58 11.70 6.49
N ILE A 187 -1.94 10.43 6.68
CA ILE A 187 -2.63 10.02 7.90
C ILE A 187 -1.71 10.11 9.13
N ALA A 188 -0.41 9.86 8.98
CA ALA A 188 0.54 10.01 10.07
C ALA A 188 0.62 11.47 10.57
N LEU A 189 0.56 12.44 9.65
CA LEU A 189 0.43 13.87 9.99
C LEU A 189 -0.97 14.19 10.54
N ALA A 190 -2.02 13.77 9.85
CA ALA A 190 -3.41 14.12 10.18
C ALA A 190 -3.83 13.59 11.56
N SER A 191 -3.28 12.45 11.99
CA SER A 191 -3.56 11.86 13.30
C SER A 191 -2.63 12.35 14.42
N CYS A 192 -1.70 13.25 14.08
CA CYS A 192 -0.65 13.79 14.95
C CYS A 192 0.38 12.75 15.42
N ILE A 193 0.52 11.60 14.75
CA ILE A 193 1.62 10.65 15.02
C ILE A 193 2.96 11.30 14.68
N ILE A 194 2.99 12.05 13.58
CA ILE A 194 4.14 12.82 13.13
C ILE A 194 3.83 14.31 13.25
N SER A 195 4.79 15.07 13.77
CA SER A 195 4.79 16.53 13.76
C SER A 195 6.07 17.06 13.12
N ILE A 196 6.02 18.31 12.68
CA ILE A 196 7.19 19.01 12.13
C ILE A 196 7.43 20.23 13.01
N LYS A 197 8.59 20.28 13.67
CA LYS A 197 8.90 21.35 14.63
C LYS A 197 8.85 22.72 13.98
N GLY A 198 8.15 23.64 14.63
CA GLY A 198 7.97 25.02 14.15
C GLY A 198 7.00 25.17 12.99
N VAL A 199 6.26 24.12 12.63
CA VAL A 199 5.24 24.15 11.58
C VAL A 199 3.87 23.89 12.18
N ASN A 200 2.93 24.81 11.97
CA ASN A 200 1.53 24.54 12.21
C ASN A 200 0.93 23.84 10.98
N ILE A 201 0.39 22.64 11.15
CA ILE A 201 -0.24 21.88 10.07
C ILE A 201 -1.66 22.42 9.85
N THR A 202 -1.94 22.83 8.62
CA THR A 202 -3.24 23.35 8.20
C THR A 202 -3.73 22.61 6.96
N SER A 203 -5.03 22.77 6.64
CA SER A 203 -5.63 22.23 5.41
C SER A 203 -4.89 22.68 4.14
N VAL A 204 -4.27 23.86 4.16
CA VAL A 204 -3.52 24.44 3.03
C VAL A 204 -2.15 23.77 2.84
N ASN A 205 -1.45 23.44 3.92
CA ASN A 205 -0.04 23.01 3.84
C ASN A 205 0.18 21.50 4.07
N ILE A 206 -0.82 20.78 4.57
CA ILE A 206 -0.65 19.37 4.95
C ILE A 206 -0.20 18.48 3.79
N TYR A 207 -0.73 18.71 2.58
CA TYR A 207 -0.35 17.95 1.38
C TYR A 207 1.13 18.12 1.03
N LYS A 208 1.68 19.34 1.17
CA LYS A 208 3.09 19.63 0.95
C LYS A 208 3.96 18.84 1.92
N TYR A 209 3.59 18.83 3.20
CA TYR A 209 4.36 18.15 4.23
C TYR A 209 4.22 16.63 4.19
N ALA A 210 3.04 16.11 3.87
CA ALA A 210 2.84 14.68 3.62
C ALA A 210 3.75 14.21 2.47
N LYS A 211 3.87 14.99 1.38
CA LYS A 211 4.80 14.69 0.29
C LYS A 211 6.27 14.72 0.75
N LEU A 212 6.67 15.70 1.56
CA LEU A 212 8.02 15.78 2.15
C LEU A 212 8.37 14.52 2.95
N LEU A 213 7.41 14.00 3.73
CA LEU A 213 7.60 12.81 4.57
C LEU A 213 7.78 11.51 3.78
N THR A 214 7.36 11.46 2.51
CA THR A 214 7.61 10.31 1.63
C THR A 214 9.03 10.26 1.06
N SER A 215 9.85 11.29 1.30
CA SER A 215 11.24 11.33 0.82
C SER A 215 12.13 10.35 1.58
N GLN A 216 13.21 9.90 0.93
CA GLN A 216 14.20 8.98 1.49
C GLN A 216 14.74 9.41 2.87
N LYS A 217 14.84 10.72 3.09
CA LYS A 217 15.33 11.30 4.35
C LYS A 217 14.42 11.05 5.55
N HIS A 218 13.11 10.95 5.31
CA HIS A 218 12.10 10.93 6.38
C HIS A 218 11.28 9.64 6.39
N SER A 219 11.26 8.89 5.28
CA SER A 219 10.46 7.67 5.12
C SER A 219 10.71 6.65 6.21
N ASN A 220 11.98 6.40 6.57
CA ASN A 220 12.35 5.43 7.60
C ASN A 220 11.78 5.78 8.97
N LEU A 221 11.75 7.07 9.33
CA LEU A 221 11.18 7.54 10.60
C LEU A 221 9.66 7.31 10.62
N VAL A 222 8.97 7.70 9.55
CA VAL A 222 7.51 7.54 9.44
C VAL A 222 7.11 6.07 9.40
N GLN A 223 7.82 5.25 8.62
CA GLN A 223 7.62 3.79 8.61
C GLN A 223 7.82 3.20 10.01
N SER A 224 8.82 3.65 10.76
CA SER A 224 9.09 3.14 12.11
C SER A 224 7.99 3.53 13.10
N ALA A 225 7.49 4.77 13.02
CA ALA A 225 6.35 5.22 13.84
C ALA A 225 5.06 4.45 13.53
N LEU A 226 4.77 4.21 12.25
CA LEU A 226 3.61 3.39 11.85
C LEU A 226 3.82 1.93 12.24
N SER A 227 5.06 1.42 12.20
CA SER A 227 5.38 0.06 12.67
C SER A 227 5.17 -0.11 14.17
N GLU A 228 5.45 0.93 14.96
CA GLU A 228 5.11 0.96 16.38
C GLU A 228 3.60 0.86 16.60
N LEU A 229 2.80 1.62 15.84
CA LEU A 229 1.34 1.48 15.87
C LEU A 229 0.88 0.06 15.50
N CYS A 230 1.47 -0.56 14.47
CA CYS A 230 1.17 -1.96 14.12
C CYS A 230 1.44 -2.92 15.29
N ARG A 231 2.58 -2.75 15.99
CA ARG A 231 2.97 -3.58 17.14
C ARG A 231 2.00 -3.42 18.31
N GLU A 232 1.66 -2.19 18.67
CA GLU A 232 0.65 -1.91 19.70
C GLU A 232 -0.72 -2.53 19.34
N LEU A 233 -1.09 -2.45 18.07
CA LEU A 233 -2.31 -3.07 17.55
C LEU A 233 -2.23 -4.57 17.39
N LYS A 234 -1.04 -5.19 17.48
CA LYS A 234 -0.79 -6.61 17.20
C LYS A 234 -1.33 -7.05 15.83
N ILE A 235 -1.15 -6.22 14.82
CA ILE A 235 -1.48 -6.53 13.42
C ILE A 235 -0.27 -6.38 12.52
N PRO A 236 -0.19 -7.12 11.41
CA PRO A 236 0.79 -6.83 10.36
C PRO A 236 0.61 -5.43 9.78
N CYS A 237 1.71 -4.76 9.45
CA CYS A 237 1.63 -3.40 8.89
C CYS A 237 0.99 -3.31 7.51
N ILE A 238 0.90 -4.41 6.78
CA ILE A 238 0.15 -4.47 5.52
C ILE A 238 -1.36 -4.28 5.75
N HIS A 239 -1.90 -4.72 6.89
CA HIS A 239 -3.31 -4.48 7.21
C HIS A 239 -3.55 -3.01 7.57
N LEU A 240 -2.62 -2.40 8.31
CA LEU A 240 -2.65 -0.95 8.56
C LEU A 240 -2.49 -0.16 7.25
N ASP A 241 -1.64 -0.60 6.33
CA ASP A 241 -1.50 0.00 5.00
C ASP A 241 -2.85 0.10 4.29
N THR A 242 -3.53 -1.03 4.13
CA THR A 242 -4.84 -1.08 3.48
C THR A 242 -5.83 -0.14 4.16
N PHE A 243 -5.92 -0.18 5.50
CA PHE A 243 -6.78 0.73 6.24
C PHE A 243 -6.46 2.20 5.94
N THR A 244 -5.21 2.60 6.10
CA THR A 244 -4.80 3.99 5.91
C THR A 244 -5.02 4.45 4.48
N TRP A 245 -4.77 3.59 3.49
CA TRP A 245 -4.98 3.90 2.08
C TRP A 245 -6.45 4.10 1.73
N LEU A 246 -7.36 3.25 2.24
CA LEU A 246 -8.80 3.35 2.00
C LEU A 246 -9.42 4.53 2.78
N PHE A 247 -9.14 4.60 4.08
CA PHE A 247 -9.66 5.64 4.96
C PHE A 247 -9.23 7.04 4.49
N THR A 248 -7.94 7.25 4.27
CA THR A 248 -7.42 8.56 3.85
C THR A 248 -7.96 8.95 2.48
N GLY A 249 -8.09 7.99 1.55
CA GLY A 249 -8.72 8.25 0.25
C GLY A 249 -10.16 8.76 0.37
N ILE A 250 -10.94 8.20 1.31
CA ILE A 250 -12.30 8.65 1.59
C ILE A 250 -12.31 10.04 2.24
N VAL A 251 -11.46 10.29 3.24
CA VAL A 251 -11.39 11.60 3.92
C VAL A 251 -11.01 12.72 2.93
N ILE A 252 -10.07 12.47 2.01
CA ILE A 252 -9.72 13.40 0.92
C ILE A 252 -10.95 13.69 0.05
N ARG A 253 -11.65 12.65 -0.44
CA ARG A 253 -12.83 12.82 -1.31
C ARG A 253 -13.98 13.53 -0.60
N SER A 254 -14.11 13.34 0.70
CA SER A 254 -15.11 14.01 1.51
C SER A 254 -14.70 15.43 1.93
N ASN A 255 -13.52 15.91 1.53
CA ASN A 255 -12.97 17.21 1.89
C ASN A 255 -13.03 17.47 3.42
N CYS A 256 -12.57 16.51 4.22
CA CYS A 256 -12.65 16.57 5.69
C CYS A 256 -14.06 16.67 6.29
N ASN A 257 -15.13 16.53 5.50
CA ASN A 257 -16.49 16.49 6.02
C ASN A 257 -16.75 15.12 6.66
N PHE A 258 -16.93 15.14 7.98
CA PHE A 258 -17.13 13.95 8.80
C PHE A 258 -18.31 13.09 8.34
N GLU A 259 -19.50 13.68 8.21
CA GLU A 259 -20.72 12.91 7.87
C GLU A 259 -20.60 12.27 6.49
N LYS A 260 -20.03 13.00 5.52
CA LYS A 260 -19.75 12.44 4.19
C LYS A 260 -18.71 11.32 4.24
N ALA A 261 -17.62 11.49 5.01
CA ALA A 261 -16.60 10.45 5.17
C ALA A 261 -17.17 9.19 5.81
N ARG A 262 -17.99 9.33 6.85
CA ARG A 262 -18.66 8.21 7.52
C ARG A 262 -19.66 7.50 6.61
N SER A 263 -20.50 8.25 5.89
CA SER A 263 -21.44 7.66 4.90
C SER A 263 -20.69 6.87 3.84
N HIS A 264 -19.62 7.45 3.26
CA HIS A 264 -18.80 6.77 2.25
C HIS A 264 -18.04 5.55 2.81
N LEU A 265 -17.54 5.60 4.05
CA LEU A 265 -16.93 4.42 4.70
C LEU A 265 -17.95 3.28 4.82
N LYS A 266 -19.19 3.61 5.19
CA LYS A 266 -20.27 2.63 5.31
C LYS A 266 -20.70 2.08 3.97
N GLU A 267 -20.87 2.93 2.96
CA GLU A 267 -21.31 2.54 1.62
C GLU A 267 -20.24 1.74 0.86
N VAL A 268 -19.01 2.25 0.81
CA VAL A 268 -17.95 1.67 -0.03
C VAL A 268 -17.27 0.51 0.67
N LEU A 269 -17.01 0.64 1.97
CA LEU A 269 -16.26 -0.36 2.71
C LEU A 269 -17.15 -1.22 3.58
N GLY A 270 -18.44 -0.93 3.78
CA GLY A 270 -19.27 -1.68 4.74
C GLY A 270 -18.78 -1.51 6.18
N VAL A 271 -18.24 -0.33 6.50
CA VAL A 271 -17.61 -0.02 7.81
C VAL A 271 -18.27 1.20 8.44
N ASP A 272 -18.72 1.06 9.68
CA ASP A 272 -19.16 2.20 10.49
C ASP A 272 -18.16 2.43 11.63
N LEU A 273 -17.25 3.39 11.44
CA LEU A 273 -16.28 3.77 12.48
C LEU A 273 -16.90 4.78 13.45
N PRO A 274 -16.61 4.70 14.76
CA PRO A 274 -17.06 5.68 15.72
C PRO A 274 -16.59 7.09 15.37
N ARG A 275 -17.43 8.09 15.67
CA ARG A 275 -17.13 9.51 15.41
C ARG A 275 -15.79 9.93 16.01
N ASP A 276 -15.58 9.60 17.28
CA ASP A 276 -14.38 10.01 18.01
C ASP A 276 -13.11 9.42 17.41
N LEU A 277 -13.18 8.19 16.86
CA LEU A 277 -12.05 7.59 16.16
C LEU A 277 -11.71 8.35 14.87
N ILE A 278 -12.71 8.70 14.05
CA ILE A 278 -12.48 9.47 12.82
C ILE A 278 -11.88 10.85 13.14
N LEU A 279 -12.41 11.52 14.17
CA LEU A 279 -11.90 12.81 14.63
C LEU A 279 -10.45 12.71 15.14
N GLU A 280 -10.12 11.66 15.91
CA GLU A 280 -8.76 11.47 16.41
C GLU A 280 -7.76 11.10 15.30
N LEU A 281 -8.20 10.35 14.28
CA LEU A 281 -7.40 10.05 13.09
C LEU A 281 -7.15 11.26 12.19
N THR A 282 -7.97 12.30 12.30
CA THR A 282 -7.92 13.50 11.44
C THR A 282 -7.65 14.79 12.21
N ARG A 283 -7.32 14.69 13.50
CA ARG A 283 -7.17 15.81 14.45
C ARG A 283 -6.25 16.93 13.95
N CYS A 284 -5.04 16.62 13.50
CA CYS A 284 -4.10 17.61 13.00
C CYS A 284 -4.40 18.11 11.58
N TRP A 285 -5.48 17.65 10.96
CA TRP A 285 -5.88 18.06 9.61
C TRP A 285 -7.22 18.79 9.61
N CYS A 286 -8.30 18.11 10.00
CA CYS A 286 -9.66 18.57 9.78
C CYS A 286 -10.17 19.50 10.90
N THR A 287 -9.66 19.38 12.14
CA THR A 287 -10.08 20.27 13.24
C THR A 287 -9.35 21.61 13.27
N CYS A 288 -8.28 21.78 12.49
CA CYS A 288 -7.58 23.07 12.31
C CYS A 288 -8.31 24.02 11.34
N SER A 289 -9.47 23.62 10.81
CA SER A 289 -10.26 24.39 9.82
C SER A 289 -11.33 25.29 10.45
N VAL A 290 -11.44 25.31 11.79
CA VAL A 290 -12.53 25.98 12.54
C VAL A 290 -11.99 27.10 13.44
N SER A 291 -10.81 27.64 13.13
CA SER A 291 -10.26 28.83 13.79
C SER A 291 -10.10 29.97 12.81
#